data_AF-A0A0F5IZ56-F1
#
_entry.id   AF-A0A0F5IZ56-F1
#
_cell.length_a   1.000
_cell.length_b   1.000
_cell.length_c   1.000
_cell.angle_alpha   90.00
_cell.angle_beta   90.00
_cell.angle_gamma   90.00
#
_symmetry.space_group_name_H-M   'P 1'
#
loop_
_entity.id
_entity.type
_entity.pdbx_description
1 polymer ?
#
loop_
_entity_poly.entity_id
_entity_poly.type
_entity_poly.pdbx_seq_one_letter_code
_entity_poly.pdbx_strand_id
1 'polypeptide(L)'
;MNQYDRNIMCVQFEVPNEVKSIEVSDFPHKYLIFKNSKNEEIQTFHIHDFLLKHTSILFEVLYIGRSYGVKKKLNIVDRLYNQNHKALKSILMNITELNPDKEALIMAFNFRHKQKIFSTGFEYFESTYEREKKRINAFNEMHIPRKIEVDIIEEILINYFRPKYNNYLKHSIDALNTKAARFFVGVDISGLVVEFATKETGVHLYTDIVPPKRIHLINIPMFKDESRLVPFNESDIESSRKKNIDFYLDM
;
A
#
# COMPACT_ATOMS: atom_id res chain seq x y z
N MET A 1 -30.02 10.47 -0.94
CA MET A 1 -29.06 10.77 0.14
C MET A 1 -27.75 11.07 -0.55
N ASN A 2 -27.33 12.34 -0.61
CA ASN A 2 -26.27 12.79 -1.51
C ASN A 2 -24.95 12.09 -1.16
N GLN A 3 -24.30 11.52 -2.18
CA GLN A 3 -23.02 10.81 -2.06
C GLN A 3 -21.87 11.72 -1.56
N TYR A 4 -22.11 13.03 -1.53
CA TYR A 4 -21.18 14.09 -1.17
C TYR A 4 -21.22 14.51 0.31
N ASP A 5 -22.12 13.97 1.15
CA ASP A 5 -22.16 14.26 2.60
C ASP A 5 -20.99 13.65 3.41
N ARG A 6 -19.94 13.19 2.75
CA ARG A 6 -18.82 12.48 3.39
C ARG A 6 -17.58 13.36 3.37
N ASN A 7 -17.28 13.92 4.55
CA ASN A 7 -16.05 14.63 4.93
C ASN A 7 -15.83 15.97 4.21
N ILE A 8 -16.37 17.05 4.78
CA ILE A 8 -15.91 18.41 4.46
C ILE A 8 -14.50 18.56 5.02
N MET A 9 -13.53 18.74 4.13
CA MET A 9 -12.14 19.02 4.49
C MET A 9 -11.84 20.49 4.27
N CYS A 10 -11.47 21.21 5.33
CA CYS A 10 -11.01 22.59 5.21
C CYS A 10 -9.54 22.61 4.80
N VAL A 11 -9.25 23.28 3.69
CA VAL A 11 -7.88 23.50 3.20
C VAL A 11 -7.54 24.97 3.39
N GLN A 12 -6.44 25.25 4.06
CA GLN A 12 -5.88 26.60 4.19
C GLN A 12 -4.63 26.70 3.32
N PHE A 13 -4.54 27.76 2.52
CA PHE A 13 -3.42 28.02 1.64
C PHE A 13 -3.30 29.51 1.38
N GLU A 14 -2.08 29.95 1.06
CA GLU A 14 -1.83 31.34 0.68
C GLU A 14 -2.27 31.58 -0.76
N VAL A 15 -2.96 32.71 -0.97
CA VAL A 15 -3.43 33.11 -2.29
C VAL A 15 -2.64 34.35 -2.72
N PRO A 16 -2.10 34.41 -3.95
CA PRO A 16 -1.43 35.60 -4.44
C PRO A 16 -2.33 36.85 -4.37
N ASN A 17 -1.76 38.01 -4.06
CA ASN A 17 -2.49 39.28 -3.87
C ASN A 17 -3.38 39.70 -5.05
N GLU A 18 -2.98 39.28 -6.25
CA GLU A 18 -3.65 39.56 -7.53
C GLU A 18 -4.97 38.80 -7.69
N VAL A 19 -5.13 37.67 -6.98
CA VAL A 19 -6.32 36.84 -7.01
C VAL A 19 -7.43 37.49 -6.18
N LYS A 20 -8.62 37.61 -6.78
CA LYS A 20 -9.82 38.16 -6.15
C LYS A 20 -10.97 37.18 -6.09
N SER A 21 -10.99 36.19 -6.96
CA SER A 21 -11.92 35.06 -6.88
C SER A 21 -11.23 33.75 -7.21
N ILE A 22 -11.76 32.67 -6.64
CA ILE A 22 -11.37 31.30 -6.90
C ILE A 22 -12.62 30.57 -7.34
N GLU A 23 -12.55 29.92 -8.49
CA GLU A 23 -13.65 29.16 -9.07
C GLU A 23 -13.22 27.73 -9.32
N VAL A 24 -14.19 26.83 -9.35
CA VAL A 24 -14.01 25.45 -9.78
C VAL A 24 -14.53 25.35 -11.20
N SER A 25 -13.81 24.64 -12.07
CA SER A 25 -14.25 24.43 -13.45
C SER A 25 -15.62 23.76 -13.47
N ASP A 26 -16.31 23.88 -14.60
CA ASP A 26 -17.52 23.11 -14.87
C ASP A 26 -17.29 21.61 -14.63
N PHE A 27 -18.39 20.90 -14.37
CA PHE A 27 -18.38 19.45 -14.19
C PHE A 27 -17.57 18.80 -15.33
N PRO A 28 -16.53 18.00 -15.03
CA PRO A 28 -16.34 17.22 -13.80
C PRO A 28 -15.47 17.86 -12.70
N HIS A 29 -15.34 19.19 -12.64
CA HIS A 29 -14.67 19.88 -11.52
C HIS A 29 -13.18 19.51 -11.38
N LYS A 30 -12.46 19.44 -12.50
CA LYS A 30 -11.04 19.03 -12.50
C LYS A 30 -10.07 20.15 -12.15
N TYR A 31 -10.48 21.39 -12.35
CA TYR A 31 -9.58 22.53 -12.22
C TYR A 31 -10.06 23.54 -11.19
N LEU A 32 -9.11 24.08 -10.44
CA LEU A 32 -9.26 25.25 -9.60
C LEU A 32 -8.67 26.44 -10.36
N ILE A 33 -9.47 27.47 -10.60
CA ILE A 33 -9.14 28.60 -11.46
C ILE A 33 -9.08 29.85 -10.59
N PHE A 34 -7.93 30.52 -10.59
CA PHE A 34 -7.70 31.76 -9.86
C PHE A 34 -7.87 32.94 -10.81
N LYS A 35 -8.69 33.92 -10.43
CA LYS A 35 -9.00 35.07 -11.28
C LYS A 35 -8.72 36.40 -10.59
N ASN A 36 -8.38 37.41 -11.40
CA ASN A 36 -8.17 38.78 -10.94
C ASN A 36 -9.48 39.57 -10.82
N SER A 37 -9.39 40.85 -10.43
CA SER A 37 -10.55 41.76 -10.32
C SER A 37 -11.29 42.02 -11.63
N LYS A 38 -10.65 41.77 -12.78
CA LYS A 38 -11.25 41.88 -14.13
C LYS A 38 -11.84 40.56 -14.62
N ASN A 39 -11.88 39.53 -13.78
CA ASN A 39 -12.33 38.17 -14.12
C ASN A 39 -11.42 37.45 -15.14
N GLU A 40 -10.15 37.87 -15.27
CA GLU A 40 -9.16 37.20 -16.13
C GLU A 40 -8.47 36.07 -15.34
N GLU A 41 -8.22 34.94 -15.99
CA GLU A 41 -7.52 33.80 -15.40
C GLU A 41 -6.04 34.13 -15.18
N ILE A 42 -5.59 34.01 -13.93
CA ILE A 42 -4.19 34.18 -13.55
C ILE A 42 -3.50 32.82 -13.56
N GLN A 43 -4.13 31.83 -12.94
CA GLN A 43 -3.54 30.52 -12.74
C GLN A 43 -4.61 29.45 -12.62
N THR A 44 -4.31 28.28 -13.18
CA THR A 44 -5.19 27.11 -13.13
C THR A 44 -4.43 25.93 -12.58
N PHE A 45 -5.01 25.27 -11.58
CA PHE A 45 -4.45 24.08 -10.95
C PHE A 45 -5.38 22.90 -11.18
N HIS A 46 -4.79 21.74 -11.41
CA HIS A 46 -5.54 20.50 -11.27
C HIS A 46 -5.88 20.29 -9.79
N ILE A 47 -7.15 20.00 -9.46
CA ILE A 47 -7.62 19.96 -8.07
C ILE A 47 -6.85 18.92 -7.27
N HIS A 48 -6.59 17.74 -7.83
CA HIS A 48 -5.87 16.69 -7.10
C HIS A 48 -4.42 17.07 -6.80
N ASP A 49 -3.72 17.70 -7.74
CA ASP A 49 -2.34 18.17 -7.53
C ASP A 49 -2.31 19.29 -6.49
N PHE A 50 -3.32 20.15 -6.50
CA PHE A 50 -3.49 21.20 -5.51
C PHE A 50 -3.73 20.60 -4.12
N LEU A 51 -4.68 19.66 -3.99
CA LEU A 51 -5.01 19.04 -2.72
C LEU A 51 -3.83 18.21 -2.17
N LEU A 52 -3.06 17.52 -3.01
CA LEU A 52 -1.92 16.72 -2.55
C LEU A 52 -0.86 17.56 -1.86
N LYS A 53 -0.74 18.84 -2.23
CA LYS A 53 0.21 19.79 -1.63
C LYS A 53 -0.30 20.41 -0.34
N HIS A 54 -1.61 20.48 -0.13
CA HIS A 54 -2.22 21.27 0.94
C HIS A 54 -3.05 20.43 1.92
N THR A 55 -3.25 19.13 1.66
CA THR A 55 -4.03 18.26 2.53
C THR A 55 -3.68 16.79 2.47
N SER A 56 -4.15 16.09 3.49
CA SER A 56 -4.26 14.64 3.50
C SER A 56 -5.45 14.17 2.66
N ILE A 57 -5.19 13.60 1.49
CA ILE A 57 -6.23 13.03 0.62
C ILE A 57 -6.49 11.57 0.98
N LEU A 58 -7.74 11.16 0.87
CA LEU A 58 -8.16 9.76 0.99
C LEU A 58 -8.23 9.10 -0.40
N PHE A 59 -7.55 7.98 -0.58
CA PHE A 59 -7.62 7.17 -1.80
C PHE A 59 -8.12 5.76 -1.51
N GLU A 60 -9.19 5.38 -2.21
CA GLU A 60 -9.72 4.01 -2.16
C GLU A 60 -8.81 3.08 -2.96
N VAL A 61 -8.38 1.96 -2.36
CA VAL A 61 -7.59 0.94 -3.04
C VAL A 61 -8.52 0.09 -3.90
N LEU A 62 -8.57 0.37 -5.21
CA LEU A 62 -9.44 -0.35 -6.15
C LEU A 62 -8.80 -1.62 -6.72
N TYR A 63 -7.48 -1.66 -6.84
CA TYR A 63 -6.76 -2.80 -7.41
C TYR A 63 -5.33 -2.88 -6.89
N ILE A 64 -4.83 -4.10 -6.73
CA ILE A 64 -3.45 -4.40 -6.37
C ILE A 64 -2.88 -5.40 -7.38
N GLY A 65 -1.66 -5.14 -7.84
CA GLY A 65 -0.96 -6.01 -8.78
C GLY A 65 0.55 -6.01 -8.56
N ARG A 66 1.21 -7.08 -9.00
CA ARG A 66 2.66 -7.24 -8.99
C ARG A 66 3.44 -6.80 -10.24
N SER A 67 4.71 -6.49 -10.07
CA SER A 67 5.69 -6.36 -11.15
C SER A 67 7.07 -6.83 -10.67
N TYR A 68 7.86 -7.46 -11.53
CA TYR A 68 9.16 -8.07 -11.14
C TYR A 68 10.39 -7.29 -11.62
N GLY A 69 10.22 -6.15 -12.29
CA GLY A 69 11.25 -5.11 -12.42
C GLY A 69 12.57 -5.39 -13.16
N VAL A 70 12.90 -6.58 -13.67
CA VAL A 70 14.29 -6.86 -14.13
C VAL A 70 14.42 -7.43 -15.56
N LYS A 71 13.34 -7.61 -16.34
CA LYS A 71 13.44 -7.93 -17.79
C LYS A 71 12.36 -7.18 -18.56
N LYS A 72 12.70 -6.68 -19.76
CA LYS A 72 11.99 -5.78 -20.70
C LYS A 72 10.52 -6.14 -21.08
N LYS A 73 9.81 -6.96 -20.30
CA LYS A 73 8.43 -7.40 -20.59
C LYS A 73 7.51 -7.46 -19.37
N LEU A 74 7.98 -7.11 -18.17
CA LEU A 74 7.24 -7.28 -16.90
C LEU A 74 7.44 -6.13 -15.90
N ASN A 75 7.83 -4.94 -16.38
CA ASN A 75 7.81 -3.73 -15.55
C ASN A 75 6.37 -3.16 -15.48
N ILE A 76 6.14 -2.16 -14.61
CA ILE A 76 4.82 -1.57 -14.41
C ILE A 76 4.28 -0.96 -15.71
N VAL A 77 5.12 -0.23 -16.46
CA VAL A 77 4.74 0.41 -17.74
C VAL A 77 4.33 -0.65 -18.77
N ASP A 78 5.12 -1.70 -18.96
CA ASP A 78 4.80 -2.82 -19.87
C ASP A 78 3.47 -3.48 -19.51
N ARG A 79 3.23 -3.69 -18.21
CA ARG A 79 1.99 -4.30 -17.73
C ARG A 79 0.78 -3.41 -17.99
N LEU A 80 0.92 -2.10 -17.80
CA LEU A 80 -0.18 -1.14 -18.00
C LEU A 80 -0.49 -0.93 -19.49
N TYR A 81 0.54 -0.64 -20.29
CA TYR A 81 0.38 -0.23 -21.69
C TYR A 81 0.41 -1.41 -22.68
N ASN A 82 1.39 -2.30 -22.55
CA ASN A 82 1.63 -3.35 -23.56
C ASN A 82 0.76 -4.60 -23.34
N GLN A 83 0.32 -4.87 -22.11
CA GLN A 83 -0.43 -6.09 -21.77
C GLN A 83 -1.94 -5.90 -21.68
N ASN A 84 -2.47 -4.73 -22.10
CA ASN A 84 -3.91 -4.47 -22.13
C ASN A 84 -4.61 -4.80 -20.80
N HIS A 85 -4.15 -4.16 -19.72
CA HIS A 85 -4.54 -4.54 -18.35
C HIS A 85 -6.06 -4.37 -18.11
N LYS A 86 -6.79 -5.49 -18.14
CA LYS A 86 -8.27 -5.53 -18.07
C LYS A 86 -8.84 -4.77 -16.87
N ALA A 87 -8.28 -4.98 -15.68
CA ALA A 87 -8.80 -4.33 -14.46
C ALA A 87 -8.62 -2.81 -14.51
N LEU A 88 -7.52 -2.31 -15.06
CA LEU A 88 -7.31 -0.85 -15.20
C LEU A 88 -8.34 -0.26 -16.16
N LYS A 89 -8.57 -0.91 -17.31
CA LYS A 89 -9.59 -0.47 -18.26
C LYS A 89 -10.98 -0.44 -17.62
N SER A 90 -11.35 -1.47 -16.87
CA SER A 90 -12.63 -1.49 -16.15
C SER A 90 -12.74 -0.36 -15.12
N ILE A 91 -11.67 -0.06 -14.39
CA ILE A 91 -11.64 1.08 -13.45
C ILE A 91 -11.85 2.40 -14.21
N LEU A 92 -11.09 2.63 -15.28
CA LEU A 92 -11.17 3.88 -16.05
C LEU A 92 -12.53 4.06 -16.73
N MET A 93 -13.11 2.99 -17.27
CA MET A 93 -14.48 3.03 -17.83
C MET A 93 -15.50 3.38 -16.74
N ASN A 94 -15.45 2.71 -15.59
CA ASN A 94 -16.39 2.97 -14.50
C ASN A 94 -16.26 4.38 -13.92
N ILE A 95 -15.06 4.94 -13.84
CA ILE A 95 -14.85 6.34 -13.44
C ILE A 95 -15.45 7.26 -14.50
N THR A 96 -15.12 7.06 -15.78
CA THR A 96 -15.60 7.93 -16.87
C THR A 96 -17.12 7.91 -17.01
N GLU A 97 -17.76 6.76 -16.82
CA GLU A 97 -19.21 6.59 -17.00
C GLU A 97 -20.03 6.97 -15.76
N LEU A 98 -19.56 6.59 -14.57
CA LEU A 98 -20.38 6.66 -13.34
C LEU A 98 -19.89 7.70 -12.33
N ASN A 99 -18.62 8.11 -12.38
CA ASN A 99 -18.03 9.08 -11.45
C ASN A 99 -17.01 9.99 -12.14
N PRO A 100 -17.42 10.82 -13.11
CA PRO A 100 -16.50 11.61 -13.94
C PRO A 100 -15.64 12.61 -13.15
N ASP A 101 -16.11 12.96 -11.96
CA ASP A 101 -15.51 13.83 -10.93
C ASP A 101 -14.48 13.12 -10.04
N LYS A 102 -14.23 11.82 -10.27
CA LYS A 102 -13.19 11.06 -9.60
C LYS A 102 -12.00 10.81 -10.51
N GLU A 103 -10.86 10.54 -9.90
CA GLU A 103 -9.63 10.16 -10.61
C GLU A 103 -9.05 8.86 -10.08
N ALA A 104 -8.36 8.14 -10.97
CA ALA A 104 -7.57 6.97 -10.62
C ALA A 104 -6.10 7.34 -10.61
N LEU A 105 -5.41 7.03 -9.50
CA LEU A 105 -3.96 7.10 -9.41
C LEU A 105 -3.36 5.71 -9.38
N ILE A 106 -2.16 5.58 -9.94
CA ILE A 106 -1.37 4.36 -9.90
C ILE A 106 -0.16 4.63 -8.99
N MET A 107 -0.10 3.92 -7.86
CA MET A 107 1.05 3.96 -6.96
C MET A 107 1.95 2.75 -7.17
N ALA A 108 3.24 2.99 -7.26
CA ALA A 108 4.26 1.97 -7.43
C ALA A 108 5.11 1.85 -6.16
N PHE A 109 5.03 0.70 -5.48
CA PHE A 109 5.82 0.43 -4.28
C PHE A 109 6.98 -0.52 -4.61
N ASN A 110 8.19 -0.15 -4.15
CA ASN A 110 9.36 -1.02 -4.22
C ASN A 110 9.77 -1.44 -2.81
N PHE A 111 9.40 -2.66 -2.43
CA PHE A 111 9.80 -3.28 -1.18
C PHE A 111 11.29 -3.67 -1.26
N ARG A 112 12.18 -2.86 -0.69
CA ARG A 112 13.63 -3.06 -0.70
C ARG A 112 14.18 -3.63 0.61
N HIS A 113 13.54 -3.29 1.73
CA HIS A 113 14.01 -3.65 3.06
C HIS A 113 13.38 -4.95 3.51
N LYS A 114 14.13 -6.06 3.39
CA LYS A 114 13.77 -7.34 3.98
C LYS A 114 14.54 -7.52 5.28
N GLN A 115 13.83 -7.81 6.37
CA GLN A 115 14.45 -8.10 7.65
C GLN A 115 14.02 -9.46 8.16
N LYS A 116 14.98 -10.15 8.79
CA LYS A 116 14.77 -11.38 9.54
C LYS A 116 14.65 -11.01 11.00
N ILE A 117 13.45 -11.10 11.57
CA ILE A 117 13.18 -10.77 12.96
C ILE A 117 13.23 -12.07 13.77
N PHE A 118 14.11 -12.12 14.76
CA PHE A 118 14.11 -13.15 15.79
C PHE A 118 13.51 -12.58 17.06
N SER A 119 12.50 -13.26 17.57
CA SER A 119 11.94 -13.01 18.90
C SER A 119 11.97 -14.33 19.65
N THR A 120 12.52 -14.33 20.86
CA THR A 120 12.57 -15.53 21.71
C THR A 120 11.26 -15.76 22.47
N GLY A 121 10.30 -14.83 22.38
CA GLY A 121 9.10 -14.85 23.21
C GLY A 121 9.44 -14.82 24.72
N PHE A 122 8.41 -14.80 25.55
CA PHE A 122 8.54 -14.95 27.01
C PHE A 122 7.88 -16.25 27.53
N GLU A 123 7.24 -17.02 26.66
CA GLU A 123 6.59 -18.28 27.03
C GLU A 123 7.52 -19.47 26.76
N TYR A 124 7.61 -20.35 27.76
CA TYR A 124 8.39 -21.58 27.67
C TYR A 124 7.65 -22.59 26.81
N PHE A 125 8.24 -22.95 25.67
CA PHE A 125 7.80 -24.06 24.84
C PHE A 125 8.75 -25.24 25.00
N GLU A 126 8.21 -26.45 25.10
CA GLU A 126 9.02 -27.68 25.05
C GLU A 126 9.54 -27.89 23.62
N SER A 127 10.76 -27.42 23.37
CA SER A 127 11.53 -27.74 22.17
C SER A 127 12.93 -28.17 22.56
N THR A 128 13.50 -29.13 21.85
CA THR A 128 14.88 -29.55 22.11
C THR A 128 15.84 -28.51 21.55
N TYR A 129 16.97 -28.31 22.23
CA TYR A 129 18.03 -27.38 21.78
C TYR A 129 18.44 -27.64 20.32
N GLU A 130 18.61 -28.90 19.93
CA GLU A 130 18.98 -29.28 18.56
C GLU A 130 17.91 -28.92 17.52
N ARG A 131 16.62 -29.05 17.88
CA ARG A 131 15.50 -28.65 16.99
C ARG A 131 15.48 -27.14 16.79
N GLU A 132 15.62 -26.36 17.87
CA GLU A 132 15.66 -24.89 17.80
C GLU A 132 16.88 -24.40 17.03
N LYS A 133 18.06 -24.96 17.30
CA LYS A 133 19.30 -24.64 16.59
C LYS A 133 19.17 -24.88 15.08
N LYS A 134 18.60 -26.03 14.69
CA LYS A 134 18.35 -26.35 13.28
C LYS A 134 17.38 -25.35 12.63
N ARG A 135 16.33 -24.94 13.34
CA ARG A 135 15.35 -23.95 12.85
C ARG A 135 15.99 -22.57 12.66
N ILE A 136 16.75 -22.10 13.65
CA ILE A 136 17.48 -20.83 13.59
C ILE A 136 18.46 -20.82 12.42
N ASN A 137 19.22 -21.91 12.22
CA ASN A 137 20.13 -22.04 11.10
C ASN A 137 19.39 -22.01 9.75
N ALA A 138 18.30 -22.79 9.62
CA ALA A 138 17.49 -22.79 8.40
C ALA A 138 16.91 -21.40 8.08
N PHE A 139 16.44 -20.67 9.10
CA PHE A 139 15.95 -19.30 8.92
C PHE A 139 17.08 -18.33 8.53
N ASN A 140 18.25 -18.44 9.14
CA ASN A 140 19.43 -17.61 8.80
C ASN A 140 19.91 -17.85 7.37
N GLU A 141 19.94 -19.10 6.92
CA GLU A 141 20.38 -19.51 5.58
C GLU A 141 19.30 -19.31 4.51
N MET A 142 18.03 -19.11 4.90
CA MET A 142 16.93 -18.94 3.96
C MET A 142 17.20 -17.81 2.96
N HIS A 143 17.17 -18.16 1.67
CA HIS A 143 17.15 -17.23 0.57
C HIS A 143 15.75 -17.18 -0.04
N ILE A 144 15.08 -16.02 0.06
CA ILE A 144 13.77 -15.78 -0.56
C ILE A 144 14.00 -15.25 -1.98
N PRO A 145 13.59 -15.97 -3.04
CA PRO A 145 13.67 -15.46 -4.39
C PRO A 145 12.79 -14.21 -4.56
N ARG A 146 13.27 -13.19 -5.27
CA ARG A 146 12.52 -11.93 -5.49
C ARG A 146 11.10 -12.15 -6.04
N LYS A 147 10.93 -13.16 -6.90
CA LYS A 147 9.61 -13.53 -7.42
C LYS A 147 8.65 -13.95 -6.31
N ILE A 148 9.11 -14.80 -5.40
CA ILE A 148 8.32 -15.29 -4.26
C ILE A 148 7.97 -14.14 -3.31
N GLU A 149 8.93 -13.24 -3.06
CA GLU A 149 8.72 -12.03 -2.25
C GLU A 149 7.63 -11.12 -2.84
N VAL A 150 7.72 -10.82 -4.14
CA VAL A 150 6.71 -10.00 -4.82
C VAL A 150 5.34 -10.69 -4.86
N ASP A 151 5.31 -12.01 -5.07
CA ASP A 151 4.08 -12.80 -5.10
C ASP A 151 3.37 -12.82 -3.74
N ILE A 152 4.12 -13.05 -2.65
CA ILE A 152 3.52 -13.08 -1.31
C ILE A 152 3.04 -11.70 -0.88
N ILE A 153 3.77 -10.63 -1.19
CA ILE A 153 3.36 -9.25 -0.86
C ILE A 153 2.07 -8.89 -1.60
N GLU A 154 1.96 -9.19 -2.90
CA GLU A 154 0.73 -8.98 -3.67
C GLU A 154 -0.46 -9.69 -2.99
N GLU A 155 -0.29 -10.95 -2.60
CA GLU A 155 -1.33 -11.75 -1.99
C GLU A 155 -1.74 -11.25 -0.60
N ILE A 156 -0.77 -10.85 0.23
CA ILE A 156 -1.01 -10.24 1.54
C ILE A 156 -1.81 -8.94 1.39
N LEU A 157 -1.40 -8.07 0.47
CA LEU A 157 -2.05 -6.78 0.25
C LEU A 157 -3.48 -6.95 -0.30
N ILE A 158 -3.72 -7.91 -1.19
CA ILE A 158 -5.06 -8.22 -1.72
C ILE A 158 -5.97 -8.76 -0.62
N ASN A 159 -5.46 -9.63 0.25
CA ASN A 159 -6.22 -10.14 1.39
C ASN A 159 -6.51 -9.06 2.43
N TYR A 160 -5.57 -8.15 2.65
CA TYR A 160 -5.69 -7.05 3.59
C TYR A 160 -6.71 -6.00 3.13
N PHE A 161 -6.59 -5.48 1.90
CA PHE A 161 -7.49 -4.44 1.40
C PHE A 161 -8.80 -4.97 0.82
N ARG A 162 -8.82 -6.22 0.32
CA ARG A 162 -9.93 -6.81 -0.46
C ARG A 162 -10.48 -5.87 -1.53
N PRO A 163 -9.61 -5.36 -2.42
CA PRO A 163 -9.99 -4.32 -3.38
C PRO A 163 -10.99 -4.85 -4.43
N LYS A 164 -11.95 -4.01 -4.81
CA LYS A 164 -13.12 -4.33 -5.66
C LYS A 164 -12.80 -5.02 -7.00
N TYR A 165 -11.60 -4.82 -7.55
CA TYR A 165 -11.21 -5.37 -8.86
C TYR A 165 -10.24 -6.55 -8.76
N ASN A 166 -9.98 -7.11 -7.57
CA ASN A 166 -9.17 -8.32 -7.37
C ASN A 166 -9.99 -9.60 -7.13
N ASN A 167 -11.30 -9.60 -7.44
CA ASN A 167 -12.31 -10.63 -7.12
C ASN A 167 -12.02 -12.08 -7.58
N TYR A 168 -10.93 -12.31 -8.31
CA TYR A 168 -10.50 -13.65 -8.76
C TYR A 168 -9.60 -14.38 -7.76
N LEU A 169 -9.14 -13.70 -6.71
CA LEU A 169 -8.27 -14.29 -5.69
C LEU A 169 -9.10 -14.64 -4.45
N LYS A 170 -8.99 -15.89 -3.97
CA LYS A 170 -9.69 -16.34 -2.76
C LYS A 170 -9.20 -15.50 -1.58
N HIS A 171 -10.13 -14.81 -0.90
CA HIS A 171 -9.85 -13.91 0.21
C HIS A 171 -9.69 -14.63 1.55
N SER A 172 -8.74 -15.55 1.65
CA SER A 172 -8.37 -16.15 2.95
C SER A 172 -6.86 -16.31 3.03
N ILE A 173 -6.30 -15.75 4.10
CA ILE A 173 -4.90 -15.91 4.49
C ILE A 173 -4.63 -17.39 4.86
N ASP A 174 -5.61 -18.10 5.40
CA ASP A 174 -5.52 -19.54 5.65
C ASP A 174 -5.60 -20.36 4.36
N ALA A 175 -6.17 -19.77 3.30
CA ALA A 175 -6.23 -20.35 1.95
C ALA A 175 -5.07 -19.91 1.05
N LEU A 176 -4.00 -19.32 1.61
CA LEU A 176 -2.73 -19.05 0.93
C LEU A 176 -2.12 -20.38 0.43
N ASN A 177 -2.65 -20.93 -0.67
CA ASN A 177 -2.19 -22.17 -1.32
C ASN A 177 -1.32 -21.84 -2.55
N THR A 178 -0.85 -20.60 -2.65
CA THR A 178 0.06 -20.20 -3.71
C THR A 178 1.43 -20.82 -3.48
N LYS A 179 2.21 -20.92 -4.58
CA LYS A 179 3.59 -21.37 -4.51
C LYS A 179 4.44 -20.52 -3.54
N ALA A 180 4.08 -19.23 -3.37
CA ALA A 180 4.76 -18.33 -2.47
C ALA A 180 4.47 -18.65 -1.01
N ALA A 181 3.21 -18.90 -0.65
CA ALA A 181 2.87 -19.31 0.71
C ALA A 181 3.45 -20.65 1.12
N ARG A 182 3.42 -21.65 0.22
CA ARG A 182 4.05 -22.96 0.45
C ARG A 182 5.56 -22.87 0.71
N PHE A 183 6.23 -21.88 0.12
CA PHE A 183 7.64 -21.62 0.40
C PHE A 183 7.84 -21.29 1.88
N PHE A 184 7.02 -20.40 2.45
CA PHE A 184 7.16 -19.97 3.85
C PHE A 184 6.72 -21.05 4.86
N VAL A 185 5.70 -21.85 4.54
CA VAL A 185 5.31 -23.01 5.36
C VAL A 185 6.45 -24.03 5.49
N GLY A 186 7.28 -24.18 4.45
CA GLY A 186 8.43 -25.09 4.47
C GLY A 186 9.57 -24.64 5.39
N VAL A 187 9.68 -23.34 5.70
CA VAL A 187 10.80 -22.76 6.46
C VAL A 187 10.52 -22.65 7.96
N ASP A 188 9.31 -23.03 8.41
CA ASP A 188 8.94 -23.06 9.83
C ASP A 188 9.11 -21.71 10.55
N ILE A 189 8.61 -20.64 9.91
CA ILE A 189 8.56 -19.28 10.47
C ILE A 189 7.26 -19.04 11.25
N SER A 190 7.30 -18.15 12.24
CA SER A 190 6.12 -17.80 13.05
C SER A 190 5.16 -16.83 12.33
N GLY A 191 5.66 -16.05 11.38
CA GLY A 191 4.82 -15.19 10.56
C GLY A 191 5.59 -14.25 9.65
N LEU A 192 4.83 -13.48 8.88
CA LEU A 192 5.32 -12.46 7.96
C LEU A 192 4.76 -11.10 8.37
N VAL A 193 5.57 -10.06 8.20
CA VAL A 193 5.16 -8.68 8.44
C VAL A 193 5.39 -7.90 7.15
N VAL A 194 4.34 -7.27 6.64
CA VAL A 194 4.42 -6.34 5.51
C VAL A 194 4.15 -4.94 6.04
N GLU A 195 5.14 -4.06 5.93
CA GLU A 195 5.02 -2.65 6.24
C GLU A 195 5.21 -1.82 4.97
N PHE A 196 4.30 -0.86 4.75
CA PHE A 196 4.52 0.21 3.78
C PHE A 196 3.82 1.49 4.23
N ALA A 197 4.29 2.61 3.70
CA ALA A 197 3.77 3.92 4.05
C ALA A 197 3.75 4.87 2.87
N THR A 198 2.83 5.82 2.93
CA THR A 198 2.62 6.92 1.97
C THR A 198 2.97 8.27 2.59
N LYS A 199 3.86 8.27 3.61
CA LYS A 199 4.27 9.45 4.39
C LYS A 199 4.68 10.63 3.51
N GLU A 200 5.49 10.37 2.49
CA GLU A 200 6.01 11.38 1.56
C GLU A 200 4.90 12.07 0.76
N THR A 201 3.84 11.35 0.42
CA THR A 201 2.72 11.86 -0.38
C THR A 201 1.55 12.40 0.44
N GLY A 202 1.52 12.16 1.75
CA GLY A 202 0.39 12.53 2.63
C GLY A 202 -0.92 11.73 2.40
N VAL A 203 -0.94 10.85 1.40
CA VAL A 203 -2.12 10.06 1.01
C VAL A 203 -2.50 9.04 2.08
N HIS A 204 -3.78 8.97 2.43
CA HIS A 204 -4.33 7.89 3.25
C HIS A 204 -5.00 6.85 2.36
N LEU A 205 -4.60 5.60 2.48
CA LEU A 205 -5.20 4.50 1.72
C LEU A 205 -6.26 3.79 2.55
N TYR A 206 -7.37 3.43 1.91
CA TYR A 206 -8.48 2.76 2.56
C TYR A 206 -9.24 1.82 1.60
N THR A 207 -10.08 0.97 2.17
CA THR A 207 -11.19 0.28 1.51
C THR A 207 -12.35 0.20 2.49
N ASP A 208 -13.49 -0.38 2.10
CA ASP A 208 -14.63 -0.56 3.01
C ASP A 208 -14.29 -1.35 4.30
N ILE A 209 -13.22 -2.16 4.27
CA ILE A 209 -12.78 -2.98 5.41
C ILE A 209 -11.52 -2.46 6.10
N VAL A 210 -10.71 -1.63 5.43
CA VAL A 210 -9.48 -1.07 5.99
C VAL A 210 -9.67 0.43 6.18
N PRO A 211 -9.63 0.96 7.41
CA PRO A 211 -9.80 2.38 7.65
C PRO A 211 -8.64 3.20 7.04
N PRO A 212 -8.85 4.49 6.72
CA PRO A 212 -7.82 5.32 6.12
C PRO A 212 -6.56 5.44 6.97
N LYS A 213 -5.42 5.04 6.41
CA LYS A 213 -4.10 5.10 7.08
C LYS A 213 -3.00 5.54 6.11
N ARG A 214 -1.97 6.19 6.66
CA ARG A 214 -0.70 6.47 5.94
C ARG A 214 0.34 5.39 6.13
N ILE A 215 0.19 4.57 7.16
CA ILE A 215 1.12 3.49 7.51
C ILE A 215 0.27 2.23 7.66
N HIS A 216 0.59 1.22 6.86
CA HIS A 216 -0.04 -0.08 6.92
C HIS A 216 1.00 -1.08 7.40
N LEU A 217 0.76 -1.65 8.58
CA LEU A 217 1.51 -2.75 9.16
C LEU A 217 0.59 -3.96 9.18
N ILE A 218 0.96 -5.00 8.44
CA ILE A 218 0.13 -6.19 8.22
C ILE A 218 0.89 -7.38 8.75
N ASN A 219 0.35 -7.98 9.83
CA ASN A 219 0.92 -9.16 10.47
C ASN A 219 0.18 -10.41 10.00
N ILE A 220 0.92 -11.36 9.44
CA ILE A 220 0.40 -12.61 8.93
C ILE A 220 0.97 -13.74 9.77
N PRO A 221 0.21 -14.30 10.72
CA PRO A 221 0.65 -15.47 11.45
C PRO A 221 0.82 -16.66 10.50
N MET A 222 1.91 -17.41 10.64
CA MET A 222 2.25 -18.58 9.80
C MET A 222 2.52 -19.83 10.64
N PHE A 223 1.91 -19.91 11.83
CA PHE A 223 2.20 -20.96 12.80
C PHE A 223 1.94 -22.35 12.22
N LYS A 224 3.00 -23.15 12.12
CA LYS A 224 2.89 -24.58 11.84
C LYS A 224 2.56 -25.40 13.09
N ASP A 225 2.76 -24.83 14.27
CA ASP A 225 2.49 -25.44 15.57
C ASP A 225 1.64 -24.46 16.38
N GLU A 226 0.43 -24.89 16.75
CA GLU A 226 -0.53 -24.09 17.50
C GLU A 226 -0.02 -23.71 18.89
N SER A 227 0.97 -24.42 19.43
CA SER A 227 1.61 -24.01 20.68
C SER A 227 2.35 -22.68 20.53
N ARG A 228 2.79 -22.28 19.32
CA ARG A 228 3.62 -21.08 19.11
C ARG A 228 2.83 -19.79 18.89
N LEU A 229 1.57 -19.71 19.33
CA LEU A 229 0.66 -18.56 19.16
C LEU A 229 1.10 -17.28 19.94
N VAL A 230 2.40 -16.97 19.97
CA VAL A 230 2.89 -15.68 20.47
C VAL A 230 2.92 -14.71 19.28
N PRO A 231 2.02 -13.71 19.24
CA PRO A 231 2.07 -12.70 18.20
C PRO A 231 3.39 -11.91 18.27
N PHE A 232 3.87 -11.41 17.14
CA PHE A 232 4.99 -10.47 17.11
C PHE A 232 4.70 -9.29 18.03
N ASN A 233 5.61 -9.01 18.97
CA ASN A 233 5.50 -7.82 19.82
C ASN A 233 5.85 -6.57 19.00
N GLU A 234 5.13 -5.47 19.22
CA GLU A 234 5.41 -4.19 18.57
C GLU A 234 6.85 -3.71 18.84
N SER A 235 7.43 -4.07 20.01
CA SER A 235 8.83 -3.78 20.35
C SER A 235 9.85 -4.41 19.39
N ASP A 236 9.55 -5.60 18.87
CA ASP A 236 10.45 -6.32 17.95
C ASP A 236 10.41 -5.66 16.57
N ILE A 237 9.22 -5.22 16.15
CA ILE A 237 8.99 -4.46 14.93
C ILE A 237 9.67 -3.08 15.03
N GLU A 238 9.53 -2.39 16.16
CA GLU A 238 10.17 -1.09 16.39
C GLU A 238 11.70 -1.19 16.42
N SER A 239 12.23 -2.24 17.04
CA SER A 239 13.67 -2.52 17.04
C SER A 239 14.22 -2.78 15.64
N SER A 240 13.43 -3.48 14.79
CA SER A 240 13.69 -3.65 13.36
C SER A 240 13.68 -2.30 12.60
N ARG A 241 12.72 -1.42 12.90
CA ARG A 241 12.64 -0.06 12.31
C ARG A 241 13.86 0.81 12.65
N LYS A 242 14.34 0.78 13.89
CA LYS A 242 15.52 1.57 14.31
C LYS A 242 16.80 1.17 13.58
N LYS A 243 16.92 -0.09 13.15
CA LYS A 243 18.02 -0.57 12.28
C LYS A 243 17.90 -0.11 10.83
N ASN A 244 16.73 0.38 10.42
CA ASN A 244 16.43 0.97 9.11
C ASN A 244 16.50 2.50 9.11
N ILE A 245 17.04 3.14 10.16
CA ILE A 245 17.41 4.55 10.06
C ILE A 245 18.67 4.59 9.20
N ASP A 246 18.46 4.65 7.87
CA ASP A 246 19.38 5.45 7.07
C ASP A 246 19.45 6.79 7.78
N PHE A 247 20.66 7.17 8.20
CA PHE A 247 20.91 8.54 8.62
C PHE A 247 20.32 9.42 7.52
N TYR A 248 19.18 10.08 7.79
CA TYR A 248 18.86 11.34 7.14
C TYR A 248 19.86 12.38 7.70
N LEU A 249 21.13 12.20 7.33
CA LEU A 249 22.13 13.24 7.12
C LEU A 249 22.04 13.49 5.61
N ASP A 250 21.82 14.66 5.07
CA ASP A 250 21.66 16.01 5.58
C ASP A 250 20.72 16.72 4.58
N MET A 251 20.33 17.94 4.91
CA MET A 251 19.74 18.90 3.98
C MET A 251 20.50 19.01 2.65
#